data_AF-A0A953LPA7-F1
#
_entry.id   AF-A0A953LPA7-F1
#
_cell.length_a   1.000
_cell.length_b   1.000
_cell.length_c   1.000
_cell.angle_alpha   90.00
_cell.angle_beta   90.00
_cell.angle_gamma   90.00
#
_symmetry.space_group_name_H-M   'P 1'
#
loop_
_entity.id
_entity.type
_entity.pdbx_description
1 polymer ?
#
loop_
_entity_poly.entity_id
_entity_poly.type
_entity_poly.pdbx_seq_one_letter_code
_entity_poly.pdbx_strand_id
1 'polypeptide(L)'
;MFSLRLFLSIAAALAALPGCRPDDSSSAPWRIVDSQIQKQYPDVPLISTDALAAQLAGPPETHPVLLDARAPEEYAVSHLAGAVRVDTTSLEQALMDVDRERPFVVYCSVGVR
;
A
#
# COMPACT_ATOMS: atom_id res chain seq x y z
N MET A 1 24.83 -52.31 23.84
CA MET A 1 23.70 -52.42 24.79
C MET A 1 22.67 -51.36 24.44
N PHE A 2 21.44 -51.82 24.27
CA PHE A 2 20.28 -51.16 23.68
C PHE A 2 19.73 -49.98 24.51
N SER A 3 19.18 -48.97 23.80
CA SER A 3 17.80 -48.45 23.92
C SER A 3 17.82 -46.98 23.44
N LEU A 4 17.43 -46.58 22.23
CA LEU A 4 16.11 -46.62 21.58
C LEU A 4 14.92 -46.31 22.50
N ARG A 5 14.45 -45.06 22.48
CA ARG A 5 13.05 -44.60 22.71
C ARG A 5 12.92 -43.23 22.00
N LEU A 6 12.49 -43.14 20.74
CA LEU A 6 11.11 -43.01 20.28
C LEU A 6 10.15 -42.40 21.31
N PHE A 7 9.96 -41.08 21.25
CA PHE A 7 8.75 -40.35 21.68
C PHE A 7 8.54 -39.23 20.65
N LEU A 8 7.80 -39.55 19.59
CA LEU A 8 6.40 -39.18 19.41
C LEU A 8 6.24 -37.66 19.19
N SER A 9 6.13 -37.34 17.91
CA SER A 9 5.76 -36.06 17.32
C SER A 9 4.63 -35.36 18.08
N ILE A 10 4.88 -34.14 18.54
CA ILE A 10 3.82 -33.15 18.72
C ILE A 10 3.94 -32.19 17.55
N ALA A 11 3.18 -32.48 16.49
CA ALA A 11 2.85 -31.50 15.48
C ALA A 11 2.04 -30.40 16.18
N ALA A 12 2.70 -29.32 16.60
CA ALA A 12 2.01 -28.09 16.91
C ALA A 12 1.52 -27.51 15.58
N ALA A 13 0.29 -27.86 15.23
CA ALA A 13 -0.50 -27.14 14.25
C ALA A 13 -0.62 -25.69 14.74
N LEU A 14 0.33 -24.85 14.35
CA LEU A 14 0.22 -23.42 14.56
C LEU A 14 -0.86 -22.93 13.61
N ALA A 15 -2.00 -22.67 14.22
CA ALA A 15 -3.23 -22.11 13.68
C ALA A 15 -3.07 -21.47 12.29
N ALA A 16 -3.83 -21.99 11.32
CA ALA A 16 -4.23 -21.23 10.16
C ALA A 16 -4.78 -19.89 10.66
N LEU A 17 -4.08 -18.79 10.37
CA LEU A 17 -4.57 -17.44 10.59
C LEU A 17 -5.86 -17.31 9.76
N PRO A 18 -7.06 -17.23 10.35
CA PRO A 18 -8.24 -16.78 9.62
C PRO A 18 -8.14 -15.26 9.60
N GLY A 19 -7.16 -14.75 8.86
CA GLY A 19 -6.76 -13.35 8.87
C GLY A 19 -6.85 -12.65 7.52
N CYS A 20 -6.93 -13.40 6.41
CA CYS A 20 -7.28 -12.79 5.13
C CYS A 20 -8.80 -12.74 5.02
N ARG A 21 -9.43 -11.72 5.60
CA ARG A 21 -10.68 -11.24 5.01
C ARG A 21 -10.29 -10.67 3.65
N PRO A 22 -10.90 -11.11 2.53
CA PRO A 22 -10.76 -10.38 1.29
C PRO A 22 -11.24 -8.95 1.54
N ASP A 23 -10.38 -7.99 1.24
CA ASP A 23 -10.66 -6.56 1.36
C ASP A 23 -11.87 -6.22 0.47
N ASP A 24 -12.93 -5.68 1.07
CA ASP A 24 -14.11 -5.19 0.35
C ASP A 24 -13.90 -3.73 -0.10
N SER A 25 -12.64 -3.36 -0.39
CA SER A 25 -12.31 -2.17 -1.20
C SER A 25 -12.95 -2.23 -2.60
N SER A 26 -13.53 -3.38 -2.96
CA SER A 26 -14.35 -3.61 -4.15
C SER A 26 -15.86 -3.65 -3.90
N SER A 27 -16.36 -3.11 -2.78
CA SER A 27 -17.80 -2.95 -2.61
C SER A 27 -18.38 -2.16 -3.80
N ALA A 28 -19.59 -2.50 -4.22
CA ALA A 28 -20.21 -1.94 -5.42
C ALA A 28 -20.10 -0.40 -5.55
N PRO A 29 -20.12 0.41 -4.46
CA PRO A 29 -19.89 1.85 -4.53
C PRO A 29 -18.49 2.27 -5.00
N TRP A 30 -17.42 1.67 -4.48
CA TRP A 30 -16.04 2.09 -4.79
C TRP A 30 -15.63 1.75 -6.21
N ARG A 31 -16.10 0.62 -6.75
CA ARG A 31 -15.93 0.27 -8.17
C ARG A 31 -16.43 1.36 -9.13
N ILE A 32 -17.45 2.12 -8.74
CA ILE A 32 -17.97 3.22 -9.56
C ILE A 32 -16.98 4.38 -9.55
N VAL A 33 -16.43 4.71 -8.38
CA VAL A 33 -15.42 5.76 -8.22
C VAL A 33 -14.17 5.40 -9.02
N ASP A 34 -13.64 4.19 -8.85
CA ASP A 34 -12.46 3.71 -9.59
C ASP A 34 -12.69 3.73 -11.11
N SER A 35 -13.87 3.28 -11.56
CA SER A 35 -14.22 3.31 -12.98
C SER A 35 -14.30 4.72 -13.53
N GLN A 36 -14.77 5.69 -12.74
CA GLN A 36 -14.83 7.09 -13.15
C GLN A 36 -13.43 7.69 -13.21
N ILE A 37 -12.59 7.46 -12.20
CA ILE A 37 -11.20 7.93 -12.17
C ILE A 37 -10.43 7.38 -13.38
N GLN A 38 -10.48 6.07 -13.63
CA GLN A 38 -9.76 5.46 -14.76
C GLN A 38 -10.27 5.96 -16.12
N LYS A 39 -11.56 6.25 -16.26
CA LYS A 39 -12.10 6.86 -17.48
C LYS A 39 -11.62 8.29 -17.68
N GLN A 40 -11.50 9.05 -16.60
CA GLN A 40 -11.05 10.43 -16.63
C GLN A 40 -9.52 10.52 -16.85
N TYR A 41 -8.77 9.57 -16.31
CA TYR A 41 -7.31 9.50 -16.37
C TYR A 41 -6.84 8.15 -16.94
N PRO A 42 -7.06 7.89 -18.24
CA PRO A 42 -6.80 6.58 -18.84
C PRO A 42 -5.32 6.18 -18.83
N ASP A 43 -4.41 7.16 -18.83
CA ASP A 43 -2.97 6.94 -18.88
C ASP A 43 -2.33 6.80 -17.49
N VAL A 44 -3.11 6.94 -16.42
CA VAL A 44 -2.64 6.79 -15.03
C VAL A 44 -3.08 5.42 -14.51
N PRO A 45 -2.14 4.49 -14.26
CA PRO A 45 -2.47 3.19 -13.70
C PRO A 45 -2.94 3.31 -12.25
N LEU A 46 -4.03 2.61 -11.90
CA LEU A 46 -4.46 2.45 -10.51
C LEU A 46 -3.77 1.24 -9.86
N ILE A 47 -3.41 1.39 -8.59
CA ILE A 47 -2.92 0.31 -7.71
C ILE A 47 -3.91 0.12 -6.56
N SER A 48 -4.25 -1.12 -6.24
CA SER A 48 -5.09 -1.40 -5.08
C SER A 48 -4.32 -1.24 -3.77
N THR A 49 -5.06 -1.02 -2.68
CA THR A 49 -4.53 -1.00 -1.30
C THR A 49 -3.74 -2.26 -0.97
N ASP A 50 -4.27 -3.44 -1.32
CA ASP A 50 -3.61 -4.72 -1.09
C ASP A 50 -2.30 -4.86 -1.88
N ALA A 51 -2.30 -4.46 -3.15
CA ALA A 51 -1.11 -4.53 -4.00
C ALA A 51 -0.02 -3.58 -3.50
N LEU A 52 -0.39 -2.37 -3.09
CA LEU A 52 0.55 -1.41 -2.49
C LEU A 52 1.08 -1.92 -1.15
N ALA A 53 0.22 -2.46 -0.29
CA ALA A 53 0.63 -3.04 0.99
C ALA A 53 1.63 -4.20 0.79
N ALA A 54 1.39 -5.06 -0.20
CA ALA A 54 2.31 -6.14 -0.55
C ALA A 54 3.68 -5.60 -1.03
N GLN A 55 3.71 -4.51 -1.80
CA GLN A 55 4.97 -3.87 -2.21
C GLN A 55 5.73 -3.28 -1.01
N LEU A 56 5.01 -2.61 -0.10
CA LEU A 56 5.59 -1.99 1.09
C LEU A 56 6.05 -3.01 2.16
N ALA A 57 5.57 -4.25 2.09
CA ALA A 57 6.06 -5.35 2.93
C ALA A 57 7.44 -5.90 2.48
N GLY A 58 7.89 -5.53 1.27
CA GLY A 58 9.20 -5.90 0.74
C GLY A 58 10.37 -5.07 1.31
N PRO A 59 11.60 -5.28 0.81
CA PRO A 59 12.76 -4.48 1.19
C PRO A 59 12.53 -2.97 0.95
N PRO A 60 12.97 -2.07 1.84
CA PRO A 60 12.77 -0.61 1.69
C PRO A 60 13.28 -0.04 0.36
N GLU A 61 14.36 -0.61 -0.17
CA GLU A 61 14.98 -0.21 -1.44
C GLU A 61 14.04 -0.43 -2.65
N THR A 62 13.06 -1.33 -2.53
CA THR A 62 12.09 -1.63 -3.59
C THR A 62 10.76 -0.89 -3.42
N HIS A 63 10.62 -0.09 -2.36
CA HIS A 63 9.37 0.63 -2.12
C HIS A 63 9.16 1.68 -3.23
N PRO A 64 7.92 1.99 -3.62
CA PRO A 64 7.66 3.19 -4.40
C PRO A 64 7.97 4.45 -3.58
N VAL A 65 8.12 5.58 -4.25
CA VAL A 65 8.02 6.89 -3.59
C VAL A 65 6.55 7.18 -3.34
N LEU A 66 6.19 7.40 -2.08
CA LEU A 66 4.82 7.72 -1.68
C LEU A 66 4.61 9.23 -1.63
N LEU A 67 3.65 9.74 -2.39
CA LEU A 67 3.26 11.14 -2.40
C LEU A 67 1.85 11.29 -1.83
N ASP A 68 1.71 12.06 -0.74
CA ASP A 68 0.43 12.35 -0.12
C ASP A 68 -0.09 13.72 -0.58
N ALA A 69 -1.17 13.72 -1.36
CA ALA A 69 -1.79 14.94 -1.91
C ALA A 69 -2.88 15.53 -0.98
N ARG A 70 -2.97 15.07 0.27
CA ARG A 70 -3.94 15.60 1.24
C ARG A 70 -3.50 16.94 1.83
N ALA A 71 -4.47 17.62 2.46
CA ALA A 71 -4.21 18.86 3.16
C ALA A 71 -3.19 18.66 4.30
N PRO A 72 -2.41 19.69 4.66
CA PRO A 72 -1.44 19.60 5.77
C PRO A 72 -2.04 19.07 7.07
N GLU A 73 -3.29 19.44 7.37
CA GLU A 73 -4.01 19.03 8.58
C GLU A 73 -4.35 17.53 8.55
N GLU A 74 -4.70 16.98 7.39
CA GLU A 74 -4.95 15.54 7.22
C GLU A 74 -3.65 14.73 7.38
N TYR A 75 -2.56 15.20 6.77
CA TYR A 75 -1.24 14.57 6.85
C TYR A 75 -0.69 14.59 8.29
N ALA A 76 -0.94 15.67 9.03
CA ALA A 76 -0.50 15.82 10.42
C ALA A 76 -1.22 14.87 11.39
N VAL A 77 -2.46 14.45 11.08
CA VAL A 77 -3.16 13.42 11.87
C VAL A 77 -2.49 12.06 11.67
N SER A 78 -2.28 11.66 10.41
CA SER A 78 -1.55 10.44 10.05
C SER A 78 -1.25 10.40 8.56
N HIS A 79 -0.27 9.59 8.17
CA HIS A 79 0.10 9.32 6.78
C HIS A 79 0.85 7.98 6.68
N LEU A 80 1.01 7.45 5.47
CA LEU A 80 1.82 6.25 5.23
C LEU A 80 3.29 6.53 5.57
N ALA A 81 3.96 5.58 6.22
CA ALA A 81 5.35 5.73 6.63
C ALA A 81 6.25 6.04 5.41
N GLY A 82 7.06 7.10 5.51
CA GLY A 82 7.93 7.56 4.42
C GLY A 82 7.23 8.36 3.32
N ALA A 83 5.92 8.63 3.43
CA ALA A 83 5.23 9.47 2.46
C ALA A 83 5.66 10.94 2.56
N VAL A 84 5.89 11.56 1.41
CA VAL A 84 6.16 12.99 1.27
C VAL A 84 4.85 13.69 0.97
N ARG A 85 4.46 14.66 1.80
CA ARG A 85 3.28 15.49 1.50
C ARG A 85 3.61 16.42 0.33
N VAL A 86 2.75 16.44 -0.67
CA VAL A 86 2.85 17.33 -1.83
C VAL A 86 1.65 18.26 -1.89
N ASP A 87 1.91 19.51 -2.26
CA ASP A 87 0.86 20.44 -2.68
C ASP A 87 0.83 20.42 -4.21
N THR A 88 -0.36 20.38 -4.81
CA THR A 88 -0.53 20.40 -6.28
C THR A 88 0.08 21.67 -6.89
N THR A 89 0.20 22.74 -6.11
CA THR A 89 0.78 24.03 -6.53
C THR A 89 2.31 24.07 -6.44
N SER A 90 2.94 23.15 -5.70
CA SER A 90 4.40 23.14 -5.47
C SER A 90 5.05 21.79 -5.74
N LEU A 91 4.42 20.98 -6.59
CA LEU A 91 4.87 19.61 -6.90
C LEU A 91 6.31 19.58 -7.44
N GLU A 92 6.66 20.53 -8.30
CA GLU A 92 8.00 20.62 -8.90
C GLU A 92 9.11 20.72 -7.84
N GLN A 93 8.89 21.52 -6.80
CA GLN A 93 9.83 21.65 -5.67
C GLN A 93 9.90 20.36 -4.85
N ALA A 94 8.75 19.71 -4.62
CA ALA A 94 8.71 18.45 -3.87
C ALA A 94 9.41 17.29 -4.62
N LEU A 95 9.52 17.38 -5.95
CA LEU A 95 10.14 16.37 -6.81
C LEU A 95 11.60 16.67 -7.18
N MET A 96 12.20 17.74 -6.67
CA MET A 96 13.61 18.07 -6.96
C MET A 96 14.59 17.07 -6.36
N ASP A 97 14.32 16.60 -5.14
CA ASP A 97 15.22 15.72 -4.37
C ASP A 97 14.77 14.25 -4.37
N VAL A 98 13.82 13.89 -5.23
CA VAL A 98 13.27 12.53 -5.29
C VAL A 98 13.99 11.69 -6.35
N ASP A 99 14.32 10.46 -5.98
CA ASP A 99 14.79 9.44 -6.89
C ASP A 99 13.74 9.12 -7.97
N ARG A 100 14.01 9.58 -9.20
CA ARG A 100 13.11 9.43 -10.36
C ARG A 100 13.16 8.05 -10.99
N GLU A 101 14.10 7.19 -10.58
CA GLU A 101 14.21 5.82 -11.08
C GLU A 101 13.23 4.88 -10.37
N ARG A 102 12.62 5.33 -9.26
CA ARG A 102 11.61 4.59 -8.51
C ARG A 102 10.20 4.98 -8.95
N PRO A 103 9.24 4.02 -8.96
CA PRO A 103 7.85 4.31 -9.27
C PRO A 103 7.27 5.24 -8.21
N PHE A 104 6.42 6.16 -8.64
CA PHE A 104 5.63 7.03 -7.77
C PHE A 104 4.26 6.43 -7.52
N VAL A 105 3.81 6.48 -6.27
CA VAL A 105 2.42 6.21 -5.90
C VAL A 105 1.88 7.44 -5.19
N VAL A 106 0.91 8.09 -5.84
CA VAL A 106 0.21 9.26 -5.31
C VAL A 106 -1.09 8.78 -4.67
N TYR A 107 -1.39 9.29 -3.48
CA TYR A 107 -2.66 9.01 -2.83
C TYR A 107 -3.25 10.27 -2.22
N CYS A 108 -4.57 10.24 -2.09
CA CYS A 108 -5.31 11.16 -1.23
C CYS A 108 -6.31 10.35 -0.40
N SER A 109 -7.32 11.00 0.18
CA SER A 109 -8.28 10.34 1.06
C SER A 109 -9.13 9.29 0.33
N VAL A 110 -9.45 9.51 -0.97
CA VAL A 110 -10.35 8.64 -1.77
C VAL A 110 -9.90 8.42 -3.23
N GLY A 111 -8.71 8.89 -3.60
CA GLY A 111 -8.13 8.70 -4.95
C GLY A 111 -8.52 9.71 -6.04
N VAL A 112 -9.16 10.83 -5.71
CA VAL A 112 -9.71 11.80 -6.70
C VAL A 112 -8.85 13.05 -6.92
N ARG A 113 -8.11 13.52 -5.90
CA ARG A 113 -7.35 14.78 -5.96
C ARG A 113 -6.08 14.66 -6.79
#